data_AF-A0A957F0A0-F1
#
_entry.id   AF-A0A957F0A0-F1
#
_cell.length_a   1.000
_cell.length_b   1.000
_cell.length_c   1.000
_cell.angle_alpha   90.00
_cell.angle_beta   90.00
_cell.angle_gamma   90.00
#
_symmetry.space_group_name_H-M   'P 1'
#
loop_
_entity.id
_entity.type
_entity.pdbx_description
1 polymer ?
#
loop_
_entity_poly.entity_id
_entity_poly.type
_entity_poly.pdbx_seq_one_letter_code
_entity_poly.pdbx_strand_id
1 'polypeptide(L)'
;MKHTIRFTQQKIGRYQKIVEALVYRQQVALPPFRYQAMPELDPTLLSLQFDDSDWQVLAPHTYWGGADTHFVLRNYFTVPANFT
;
A
#
# COMPACT_ATOMS: atom_id res chain seq x y z
N MET A 1 -17.37 33.28 8.57
CA MET A 1 -16.72 34.51 9.11
C MET A 1 -15.52 34.24 10.04
N LYS A 2 -15.57 33.33 11.01
CA LYS A 2 -14.47 33.12 11.98
C LYS A 2 -13.14 32.64 11.35
N HIS A 3 -13.18 31.78 10.35
CA HIS A 3 -11.99 31.28 9.63
C HIS A 3 -11.35 32.35 8.73
N THR A 4 -12.16 33.24 8.17
CA THR A 4 -11.70 34.40 7.40
C THR A 4 -10.94 35.38 8.30
N ILE A 5 -11.52 35.74 9.45
CA ILE A 5 -10.88 36.63 10.44
C ILE A 5 -9.59 36.00 11.00
N ARG A 6 -9.58 34.68 11.20
CA ARG A 6 -8.40 33.96 11.70
C ARG A 6 -7.38 33.59 10.62
N PHE A 7 -7.65 33.97 9.36
CA PHE A 7 -6.82 33.66 8.20
C PHE A 7 -6.46 32.18 8.11
N THR A 8 -7.40 31.30 8.47
CA THR A 8 -7.13 29.86 8.64
C THR A 8 -6.59 29.24 7.36
N GLN A 9 -7.18 29.58 6.21
CA GLN A 9 -6.74 29.07 4.92
C GLN A 9 -5.34 29.58 4.54
N GLN A 10 -5.02 30.86 4.74
CA GLN A 10 -3.67 31.36 4.47
C GLN A 10 -2.62 30.73 5.41
N LYS A 11 -2.97 30.53 6.69
CA LYS A 11 -2.09 29.88 7.66
C LYS A 11 -1.80 28.44 7.27
N ILE A 12 -2.84 27.64 7.00
CA ILE A 12 -2.68 26.25 6.53
C ILE A 12 -1.87 26.21 5.24
N GLY A 13 -2.21 27.02 4.24
CA GLY A 13 -1.46 27.04 2.97
C GLY A 13 0.02 27.42 3.13
N ARG A 14 0.35 28.31 4.08
CA ARG A 14 1.75 28.65 4.39
C ARG A 14 2.48 27.48 5.06
N TYR A 15 1.86 26.81 6.03
CA TYR A 15 2.45 25.65 6.69
C TYR A 15 2.55 24.45 5.75
N GLN A 16 1.57 24.26 4.87
CA GLN A 16 1.59 23.22 3.86
C GLN A 16 2.84 23.32 2.97
N LYS A 17 3.20 24.51 2.47
CA LYS A 17 4.42 24.72 1.68
C LYS A 17 5.72 24.39 2.43
N ILE A 18 5.73 24.60 3.75
CA ILE A 18 6.87 24.27 4.61
C ILE A 18 6.95 22.76 4.82
N VAL A 19 5.80 22.12 5.08
CA VAL A 19 5.71 20.69 5.34
C VAL A 19 5.94 19.88 4.06
N GLU A 20 5.45 20.32 2.90
CA GLU A 20 5.63 19.65 1.59
C GLU A 20 7.10 19.39 1.26
N ALA A 21 7.98 20.37 1.50
CA ALA A 21 9.43 20.21 1.31
C ALA A 21 10.08 19.25 2.32
N LEU A 22 9.40 18.99 3.44
CA LEU A 22 9.82 18.06 4.49
C LEU A 22 9.13 16.69 4.37
N VAL A 23 8.29 16.48 3.35
CA VAL A 23 7.70 15.17 3.06
C VAL A 23 8.80 14.26 2.50
N TYR A 24 9.50 13.61 3.42
CA TYR A 24 10.50 12.58 3.15
C TYR A 24 9.84 11.24 2.79
N ARG A 25 8.87 11.27 1.86
CA ARG A 25 8.10 10.07 1.50
C ARG A 25 8.44 9.66 0.08
N GLN A 26 9.50 8.88 -0.05
CA GLN A 26 9.82 8.20 -1.29
C GLN A 26 8.80 7.07 -1.51
N GLN A 27 8.24 7.00 -2.71
CA GLN A 27 7.24 6.00 -3.08
C GLN A 27 7.62 5.39 -4.42
N VAL A 28 7.53 4.07 -4.51
CA VAL A 28 7.66 3.32 -5.75
C VAL A 28 6.50 2.32 -5.79
N ALA A 29 5.92 2.13 -6.97
CA ALA A 29 4.86 1.16 -7.15
C ALA A 29 5.37 -0.25 -6.87
N LEU A 30 4.66 -1.01 -6.03
CA LEU A 30 4.94 -2.42 -5.84
C LEU A 30 4.51 -3.20 -7.08
N PRO A 31 5.20 -4.31 -7.41
CA PRO A 31 4.70 -5.23 -8.43
C PRO A 31 3.35 -5.84 -8.00
N PRO A 32 2.57 -6.39 -8.95
CA PRO A 32 1.30 -7.06 -8.65
C PRO A 32 1.44 -8.16 -7.59
N PHE A 33 0.39 -8.33 -6.79
CA PHE A 33 0.31 -9.45 -5.85
C PHE A 33 -0.25 -10.69 -6.54
N ARG A 34 0.24 -11.86 -6.13
CA ARG A 34 -0.40 -13.15 -6.36
C ARG A 34 -1.33 -13.47 -5.19
N TYR A 35 -2.51 -13.97 -5.50
CA TYR A 35 -3.60 -14.14 -4.56
C TYR A 35 -4.17 -15.55 -4.63
N GLN A 36 -4.45 -16.11 -3.45
CA GLN A 36 -5.20 -17.34 -3.29
C GLN A 36 -6.17 -17.19 -2.13
N ALA A 37 -7.47 -17.41 -2.40
CA ALA A 37 -8.48 -17.59 -1.37
C ALA A 37 -8.47 -19.02 -0.85
N MET A 38 -8.80 -19.21 0.43
CA MET A 38 -8.88 -20.51 1.07
C MET A 38 -9.91 -20.51 2.19
N PRO A 39 -10.48 -21.68 2.53
CA PRO A 39 -11.42 -21.82 3.64
C PRO A 39 -10.72 -21.77 5.01
N GLU A 40 -9.45 -22.14 5.09
CA GLU A 40 -8.62 -22.11 6.30
C GLU A 40 -7.17 -21.84 5.89
N LEU A 41 -6.40 -21.16 6.75
CA LEU A 41 -5.01 -20.84 6.47
C LEU A 41 -4.13 -22.08 6.54
N ASP A 42 -3.48 -22.42 5.42
CA ASP A 42 -2.42 -23.43 5.38
C ASP A 42 -1.04 -22.78 5.63
N PRO A 43 -0.35 -23.12 6.74
CA PRO A 43 0.97 -22.55 7.06
C PRO A 43 2.06 -22.86 6.02
N THR A 44 1.93 -23.93 5.23
CA THR A 44 2.92 -24.29 4.20
C THR A 44 3.06 -23.22 3.12
N LEU A 45 1.97 -22.47 2.87
CA LEU A 45 1.90 -21.37 1.91
C LEU A 45 2.72 -20.15 2.32
N LEU A 46 3.19 -20.08 3.58
CA LEU A 46 4.04 -19.01 4.09
C LEU A 46 5.52 -19.24 3.80
N SER A 47 5.89 -20.42 3.28
CA SER A 47 7.27 -20.70 2.87
C SER A 47 7.74 -19.75 1.78
N LEU A 48 8.97 -19.23 1.89
CA LEU A 48 9.59 -18.40 0.86
C LEU A 48 9.82 -19.17 -0.45
N GLN A 49 9.93 -20.49 -0.37
CA GLN A 49 10.15 -21.39 -1.52
C GLN A 49 8.85 -21.96 -2.10
N PHE A 50 7.69 -21.57 -1.56
CA PHE A 50 6.41 -22.00 -2.09
C PHE A 50 6.23 -21.48 -3.53
N ASP A 51 5.86 -22.38 -4.45
CA ASP A 51 5.58 -22.02 -5.83
C ASP A 51 4.16 -21.47 -5.96
N ASP A 52 4.07 -20.18 -6.28
CA ASP A 52 2.82 -19.45 -6.45
C ASP A 52 2.56 -19.07 -7.92
N SER A 53 3.27 -19.67 -8.89
CA SER A 53 3.18 -19.31 -10.32
C SER A 53 1.76 -19.31 -10.88
N ASP A 54 0.94 -20.24 -10.40
CA ASP A 54 -0.40 -20.53 -10.92
C ASP A 54 -1.50 -19.69 -10.24
N TRP A 55 -1.12 -18.84 -9.28
CA TRP A 55 -2.08 -18.03 -8.52
C TRP A 55 -2.60 -16.84 -9.32
N GLN A 56 -3.78 -16.37 -8.93
CA GLN A 56 -4.37 -15.18 -9.54
C GLN A 56 -3.48 -13.96 -9.32
N VAL A 57 -3.13 -13.26 -10.39
CA VAL A 57 -2.45 -11.96 -10.29
C VAL A 57 -3.49 -10.86 -10.10
N LEU A 58 -3.38 -10.11 -9.01
CA LEU A 58 -4.24 -8.97 -8.70
C LEU A 58 -3.71 -7.70 -9.34
N ALA A 59 -4.57 -7.04 -10.12
CA ALA A 59 -4.28 -5.72 -10.63
C ALA A 59 -4.31 -4.67 -9.49
N PRO A 60 -3.50 -3.61 -9.58
CA PRO A 60 -3.62 -2.50 -8.66
C PRO A 60 -5.02 -1.88 -8.68
N HIS A 61 -5.51 -1.46 -7.51
CA HIS A 61 -6.78 -0.74 -7.35
C HIS A 61 -8.03 -1.50 -7.80
N THR A 62 -7.98 -2.82 -7.92
CA THR A 62 -9.17 -3.66 -8.17
C THR A 62 -9.73 -4.25 -6.89
N TYR A 63 -11.02 -4.58 -6.89
CA TYR A 63 -11.64 -5.33 -5.79
C TYR A 63 -11.25 -6.81 -5.88
N TRP A 64 -10.81 -7.41 -4.77
CA TRP A 64 -10.28 -8.79 -4.75
C TRP A 64 -10.62 -9.60 -3.49
N GLY A 65 -11.01 -8.95 -2.38
CA GLY A 65 -11.32 -9.61 -1.12
C GLY A 65 -12.82 -9.67 -0.84
N GLY A 66 -13.35 -10.88 -0.64
CA GLY A 66 -14.73 -11.11 -0.18
C GLY A 66 -14.89 -11.00 1.34
N ALA A 67 -16.14 -11.07 1.83
CA ALA A 67 -16.42 -11.18 3.26
C ALA A 67 -15.92 -12.52 3.82
N ASP A 68 -15.41 -12.52 5.06
CA ASP A 68 -14.97 -13.71 5.81
C ASP A 68 -14.09 -14.68 5.02
N THR A 69 -13.25 -14.15 4.11
CA THR A 69 -12.37 -14.94 3.27
C THR A 69 -10.98 -15.03 3.90
N HIS A 70 -10.49 -16.24 4.18
CA HIS A 70 -9.06 -16.44 4.44
C HIS A 70 -8.32 -16.39 3.11
N PHE A 71 -7.17 -15.71 3.09
CA PHE A 71 -6.39 -15.56 1.87
C PHE A 71 -4.90 -15.41 2.15
N VAL A 72 -4.11 -15.64 1.11
CA VAL A 72 -2.68 -15.33 1.08
C VAL A 72 -2.40 -14.39 -0.08
N LEU A 73 -1.61 -13.35 0.19
CA LEU A 73 -1.04 -12.45 -0.81
C LEU A 73 0.47 -12.62 -0.84
N ARG A 74 1.03 -12.88 -2.02
CA ARG A 74 2.47 -13.05 -2.23
C ARG A 74 2.97 -12.06 -3.26
N ASN A 75 4.13 -11.48 -2.98
CA ASN A 75 4.82 -10.57 -3.88
C ASN A 75 6.31 -10.56 -3.55
N TYR A 76 7.14 -10.31 -4.56
CA TYR A 76 8.56 -10.05 -4.40
C TYR A 76 8.82 -8.61 -4.84
N PHE A 77 9.45 -7.82 -3.97
CA PHE A 77 9.87 -6.46 -4.28
C PHE A 77 11.26 -6.19 -3.71
N THR A 78 11.90 -5.15 -4.22
CA THR A 78 13.19 -4.68 -3.73
C THR A 78 13.04 -3.25 -3.25
N VAL A 79 13.54 -2.96 -2.05
CA VAL A 79 13.62 -1.60 -1.55
C VAL A 79 14.72 -0.86 -2.33
N PRO A 80 14.43 0.29 -2.95
CA PRO A 80 15.45 1.04 -3.69
C PRO A 80 16.58 1.51 -2.77
N ALA A 81 17.82 1.38 -3.23
CA ALA A 81 19.01 1.70 -2.43
C ALA A 81 19.13 3.19 -2.05
N ASN A 82 18.38 4.06 -2.73
CA ASN A 82 18.34 5.51 -2.49
C ASN A 82 17.20 5.95 -1.57
N PHE A 83 16.43 5.01 -1.00
CA PHE A 83 15.47 5.31 0.06
C PHE A 83 16.25 5.69 1.33
N THR A 84 16.01 6.90 1.82
CA THR A 84 16.69 7.55 2.97
C THR A 84 15.69 7.89 4.05
#